data_AF-A0A4Q5T7S5-F1
#
_entry.id   AF-A0A4Q5T7S5-F1
#
_cell.length_a   1.000
_cell.length_b   1.000
_cell.length_c   1.000
_cell.angle_alpha   90.00
_cell.angle_beta   90.00
_cell.angle_gamma   90.00
#
_symmetry.space_group_name_H-M   'P 1'
#
loop_
_entity.id
_entity.type
_entity.pdbx_description
1 polymer ?
#
loop_
_entity_poly.entity_id
_entity_poly.type
_entity_poly.pdbx_seq_one_letter_code
_entity_poly.pdbx_strand_id
1 'polypeptide(L)'
;MPQSSRSLGSLERSVMDVLWGATSPLTVREVQDGLEASGTHDLAYTTVMTVLDRLGTKEMVSRERDGRAFRYTAALSREAATAEALNATLDSSGDRALPVPALLSRAAWPRLAPAAGIVLWQSLALAAVLAISGAALSTALWLVTDDEPTWWRIALHATLMGIGVLVWARFWWAAWQVWRETSTRRARHRELVDLLGEPHGALPAVRVLTEQTPVAYCIPRLRDARVVISSGAVESLDDDALQAVLEHERSHVRTRHDLVLEAFGVLHRAFPRPLRTDAPLRQSQVMVELMADDAARKVTGDPPLARAIVALAGGPTPAGALGASSDALLRLERLRDPAPTRARRASAIASIAISAVVLVVPTVFIAVPWMYHAVEVLLAR
;
A
#
# COMPACT_ATOMS: atom_id res chain seq x y z
N MET A 1 12.79 -5.23 -27.01
CA MET A 1 13.99 -5.12 -26.17
C MET A 1 13.57 -5.19 -24.72
N PRO A 2 14.19 -6.01 -23.85
CA PRO A 2 13.73 -6.13 -22.48
C PRO A 2 14.24 -4.93 -21.68
N GLN A 3 13.32 -4.02 -21.32
CA GLN A 3 13.56 -2.98 -20.32
C GLN A 3 13.64 -3.65 -18.94
N SER A 4 14.83 -4.07 -18.53
CA SER A 4 15.09 -4.37 -17.12
C SER A 4 15.11 -3.05 -16.37
N SER A 5 14.26 -2.91 -15.36
CA SER A 5 14.25 -1.81 -14.40
C SER A 5 15.68 -1.35 -14.07
N ARG A 6 16.02 -0.09 -14.41
CA ARG A 6 17.31 0.56 -14.11
C ARG A 6 17.45 0.89 -12.61
N SER A 7 17.07 -0.04 -11.72
CA SER A 7 17.35 0.10 -10.29
C SER A 7 18.82 -0.29 -10.04
N LEU A 8 19.55 0.62 -9.39
CA LEU A 8 20.95 0.39 -9.03
C LEU A 8 21.04 -0.46 -7.76
N GLY A 9 21.86 -1.52 -7.80
CA GLY A 9 22.26 -2.26 -6.60
C GLY A 9 23.05 -1.38 -5.62
N SER A 10 23.27 -1.86 -4.39
CA SER A 10 24.06 -1.12 -3.39
C SER A 10 25.47 -0.79 -3.88
N LEU A 11 26.17 -1.78 -4.46
CA LEU A 11 27.53 -1.62 -4.98
C LEU A 11 27.58 -0.67 -6.19
N GLU A 12 26.61 -0.80 -7.11
CA GLU A 12 26.49 0.08 -8.28
C GLU A 12 26.28 1.54 -7.87
N ARG A 13 25.51 1.77 -6.81
CA ARG A 13 25.29 3.11 -6.25
C ARG A 13 26.56 3.69 -5.66
N SER A 14 27.30 2.93 -4.86
CA SER A 14 28.58 3.37 -4.31
C SER A 14 29.59 3.73 -5.41
N VAL A 15 29.64 2.96 -6.50
CA VAL A 15 30.48 3.28 -7.67
C VAL A 15 30.04 4.58 -8.35
N MET A 16 28.73 4.79 -8.51
CA MET A 16 28.20 6.03 -9.08
C MET A 16 28.45 7.25 -8.20
N ASP A 17 28.39 7.12 -6.87
CA ASP A 17 28.70 8.22 -5.94
C ASP A 17 30.16 8.69 -6.09
N VAL A 18 31.10 7.76 -6.27
CA VAL A 18 32.50 8.08 -6.57
C VAL A 18 32.64 8.79 -7.92
N LEU A 19 31.96 8.29 -8.96
CA LEU A 19 32.01 8.90 -10.31
C LEU A 19 31.31 10.27 -10.38
N TRP A 20 30.25 10.50 -9.62
CA TRP A 20 29.59 11.81 -9.53
C TRP A 20 30.40 12.83 -8.73
N GLY A 21 31.19 12.39 -7.76
CA GLY A 21 32.12 13.24 -7.02
C GLY A 21 33.39 13.59 -7.79
N ALA A 22 33.69 12.88 -8.87
CA ALA A 22 34.91 13.06 -9.65
C ALA A 22 34.78 14.24 -10.64
N THR A 23 35.79 15.12 -10.66
CA THR A 23 35.88 16.23 -11.64
C THR A 23 36.59 15.83 -12.94
N SER A 24 37.12 14.61 -13.02
CA SER A 24 37.79 14.07 -14.22
C SER A 24 37.55 12.56 -14.37
N PRO A 25 37.72 11.99 -15.59
CA PRO A 25 37.48 10.57 -15.85
C PRO A 25 38.40 9.65 -15.04
N LEU A 26 37.82 8.69 -14.32
CA LEU A 26 38.54 7.80 -13.40
C LEU A 26 38.83 6.43 -14.02
N THR A 27 39.99 5.87 -13.70
CA THR A 27 40.32 4.47 -13.98
C THR A 27 39.69 3.54 -12.96
N VAL A 28 39.62 2.24 -13.27
CA VAL A 28 39.09 1.21 -12.34
C VAL A 28 39.80 1.25 -10.98
N ARG A 29 41.11 1.51 -10.96
CA ARG A 29 41.91 1.59 -9.73
C ARG A 29 41.53 2.81 -8.90
N GLU A 30 41.38 3.97 -9.53
CA GLU A 30 40.98 5.21 -8.83
C GLU A 30 39.54 5.12 -8.30
N VAL A 31 38.65 4.42 -9.02
CA VAL A 31 37.29 4.12 -8.51
C VAL A 31 37.36 3.20 -7.28
N GLN A 32 38.22 2.17 -7.32
CA GLN A 32 38.43 1.29 -6.16
C GLN A 32 38.96 2.07 -4.95
N ASP A 33 39.98 2.92 -5.14
CA ASP A 33 40.54 3.75 -4.09
C ASP A 33 39.49 4.69 -3.48
N GLY A 34 38.61 5.27 -4.31
CA GLY A 34 37.49 6.10 -3.87
C GLY A 34 36.40 5.34 -3.09
N LEU A 35 36.16 4.07 -3.43
CA LEU A 35 35.24 3.19 -2.69
C LEU A 35 35.80 2.82 -1.32
N GLU A 36 37.09 2.52 -1.24
CA GLU A 36 37.78 2.24 0.02
C GLU A 36 37.77 3.45 0.95
N ALA A 37 38.01 4.66 0.41
CA ALA A 37 37.87 5.90 1.17
C ALA A 37 36.44 6.17 1.66
N SER A 38 35.44 5.65 0.96
CA SER A 38 34.01 5.78 1.30
C SER A 38 33.50 4.66 2.24
N GLY A 39 34.39 3.81 2.76
CA GLY A 39 34.07 2.75 3.72
C GLY A 39 33.67 1.41 3.10
N THR A 40 33.84 1.23 1.78
CA THR A 40 33.62 -0.06 1.10
C THR A 40 34.96 -0.74 0.84
N HIS A 41 35.34 -1.67 1.72
CA HIS A 41 36.64 -2.36 1.69
C HIS A 41 36.59 -3.76 1.05
N ASP A 42 37.77 -4.35 0.79
CA ASP A 42 37.97 -5.73 0.30
C ASP A 42 37.34 -6.05 -1.08
N LEU A 43 37.13 -5.04 -1.93
CA LEU A 43 36.66 -5.26 -3.29
C LEU A 43 37.81 -5.65 -4.21
N ALA A 44 37.73 -6.83 -4.82
CA ALA A 44 38.65 -7.20 -5.89
C ALA A 44 38.52 -6.25 -7.10
N TYR A 45 39.64 -5.90 -7.73
CA TYR A 45 39.70 -5.07 -8.95
C TYR A 45 38.74 -5.52 -10.05
N THR A 46 38.63 -6.84 -10.25
CA THR A 46 37.72 -7.44 -11.25
C THR A 46 36.25 -7.25 -10.92
N THR A 47 35.89 -7.11 -9.64
CA THR A 47 34.52 -6.82 -9.19
C THR A 47 34.14 -5.40 -9.58
N VAL A 48 35.01 -4.42 -9.29
CA VAL A 48 34.81 -3.01 -9.69
C VAL A 48 34.72 -2.91 -11.22
N MET A 49 35.62 -3.59 -11.93
CA MET A 49 35.59 -3.67 -13.40
C MET A 49 34.26 -4.22 -13.94
N THR A 50 33.75 -5.31 -13.35
CA THR A 50 32.48 -5.93 -13.77
C THR A 50 31.28 -5.03 -13.47
N VAL A 51 31.30 -4.30 -12.34
CA VAL A 51 30.26 -3.34 -12.01
C VAL A 51 30.27 -2.17 -12.99
N LEU A 52 31.44 -1.63 -13.35
CA LEU A 52 31.57 -0.57 -14.34
C LEU A 52 31.09 -1.00 -15.73
N ASP A 53 31.34 -2.26 -16.13
CA ASP A 53 30.85 -2.79 -17.41
C ASP A 53 29.31 -2.97 -17.41
N ARG A 54 28.74 -3.43 -16.29
CA ARG A 54 27.28 -3.49 -16.10
C ARG A 54 26.65 -2.09 -16.13
N LEU A 55 27.27 -1.11 -15.49
CA LEU A 55 26.83 0.29 -15.50
C LEU A 55 26.92 0.89 -16.91
N GLY A 56 27.94 0.54 -17.69
CA GLY A 56 28.04 0.90 -19.11
C GLY A 56 26.91 0.29 -19.95
N THR A 57 26.56 -0.97 -19.69
CA THR A 57 25.41 -1.63 -20.34
C THR A 57 24.08 -0.97 -19.97
N LYS A 58 24.00 -0.39 -18.76
CA LYS A 58 22.84 0.39 -18.30
C LYS A 58 22.85 1.86 -18.76
N GLU A 59 23.83 2.26 -19.57
CA GLU A 59 24.04 3.64 -20.05
C GLU A 59 24.26 4.67 -18.92
N MET A 60 24.65 4.22 -17.73
CA MET A 60 24.90 5.07 -16.56
C MET A 60 26.31 5.69 -16.59
N VAL A 61 27.24 5.03 -17.27
CA VAL A 61 28.66 5.37 -17.32
C VAL A 61 29.14 5.29 -18.77
N SER A 62 29.86 6.31 -19.23
CA SER A 62 30.60 6.28 -20.47
C SER A 62 32.03 5.80 -20.21
N ARG A 63 32.59 5.02 -21.14
CA ARG A 63 33.99 4.59 -21.08
C ARG A 63 34.75 5.11 -22.29
N GLU A 64 35.93 5.66 -22.04
CA GLU A 64 36.88 6.07 -23.05
C GLU A 64 38.18 5.29 -22.89
N ARG A 65 38.81 4.97 -24.02
CA ARG A 65 40.06 4.22 -24.00
C ARG A 65 41.23 5.19 -23.85
N ASP A 66 42.01 5.03 -22.79
CA ASP A 66 43.24 5.79 -22.54
C ASP A 66 44.43 4.83 -22.49
N GLY A 67 45.10 4.66 -23.63
CA GLY A 67 46.20 3.71 -23.81
C GLY A 67 45.77 2.25 -23.58
N ARG A 68 46.28 1.63 -22.50
CA ARG A 68 45.98 0.24 -22.11
C ARG A 68 44.85 0.12 -21.07
N ALA A 69 44.34 1.23 -20.55
CA ALA A 69 43.28 1.26 -19.55
C ALA A 69 42.01 1.93 -20.10
N PHE A 70 40.87 1.69 -19.44
CA PHE A 70 39.64 2.44 -19.68
C PHE A 70 39.48 3.47 -18.57
N ARG A 71 39.08 4.68 -18.97
CA ARG A 71 38.60 5.72 -18.07
C ARG A 71 37.09 5.80 -18.16
N TYR A 72 36.45 6.03 -17.02
CA TYR A 72 35.02 6.02 -16.85
C TYR A 72 34.55 7.38 -16.36
N THR A 73 33.47 7.87 -16.95
CA THR A 73 32.81 9.12 -16.58
C THR A 73 31.32 8.84 -16.42
N ALA A 74 30.67 9.45 -15.41
CA ALA A 74 29.23 9.36 -15.28
C ALA A 74 28.55 9.94 -16.54
N ALA A 75 27.73 9.14 -17.22
CA ALA A 75 27.03 9.58 -18.44
C ALA A 75 25.81 10.47 -18.11
N LEU A 76 25.25 10.28 -16.92
CA LEU A 76 24.15 11.08 -16.38
C LEU A 76 24.63 11.83 -15.14
N SER A 77 24.23 13.09 -15.01
CA SER A 77 24.41 13.82 -13.74
C SER A 77 23.57 13.17 -12.64
N ARG A 78 23.91 13.43 -11.39
CA ARG A 78 23.16 12.91 -10.24
C ARG A 78 21.70 13.35 -10.30
N GLU A 79 21.46 14.60 -10.66
CA GLU A 79 20.14 15.21 -10.80
C GLU A 79 19.35 14.55 -11.93
N ALA A 80 19.99 14.34 -13.09
CA ALA A 80 19.37 13.67 -14.23
C ALA A 80 18.99 12.21 -13.90
N ALA A 81 19.88 11.47 -13.22
CA ALA A 81 19.60 10.11 -12.76
C ALA A 81 18.47 10.06 -11.72
N THR A 82 18.39 11.04 -10.80
CA THR A 82 17.27 11.14 -9.85
C THR A 82 15.95 11.50 -10.53
N ALA A 83 15.97 12.39 -11.53
CA ALA A 83 14.80 12.78 -12.30
C ALA A 83 14.30 11.62 -13.18
N GLU A 84 15.21 10.84 -13.77
CA GLU A 84 14.86 9.66 -14.56
C GLU A 84 14.32 8.53 -13.67
N ALA A 85 14.87 8.32 -12.48
CA ALA A 85 14.32 7.38 -11.50
C ALA A 85 12.91 7.80 -11.03
N LEU A 86 12.68 9.10 -10.84
CA LEU A 86 11.36 9.65 -10.51
C LEU A 86 10.37 9.41 -11.66
N ASN A 87 10.76 9.73 -12.90
CA ASN A 87 9.94 9.53 -14.09
C ASN A 87 9.64 8.06 -14.36
N ALA A 88 10.63 7.16 -14.23
CA ALA A 88 10.43 5.72 -14.36
C ALA A 88 9.46 5.18 -13.29
N THR A 89 9.47 5.76 -12.08
CA THR A 89 8.51 5.42 -11.02
C THR A 89 7.10 5.90 -11.38
N LEU A 90 6.96 7.10 -11.95
CA LEU A 90 5.70 7.63 -12.45
C LEU A 90 5.15 6.80 -13.63
N ASP A 91 6.01 6.38 -14.55
CA ASP A 91 5.66 5.51 -15.67
C ASP A 91 5.30 4.09 -15.22
N SER A 92 5.99 3.54 -14.22
CA SER A 92 5.62 2.27 -13.59
C SER A 92 4.31 2.33 -12.80
N SER A 93 3.89 3.55 -12.40
CA SER A 93 2.58 3.82 -11.81
C SER A 93 1.48 3.99 -12.88
N GLY A 94 1.86 4.09 -14.16
CA GLY A 94 1.00 3.92 -15.34
C GLY A 94 0.66 2.44 -15.54
N ASP A 95 0.03 1.85 -14.52
CA ASP A 95 -0.22 0.43 -14.40
C ASP A 95 -1.16 -0.08 -15.50
N ARG A 96 -0.93 -1.32 -15.96
CA ARG A 96 -1.80 -2.07 -16.88
C ARG A 96 -3.08 -2.52 -16.16
N ALA A 97 -3.68 -1.63 -15.40
CA ALA A 97 -4.96 -1.84 -14.78
C ALA A 97 -6.05 -1.69 -15.84
N LEU A 98 -7.12 -2.46 -15.68
CA LEU A 98 -8.38 -2.20 -16.37
C LEU A 98 -8.74 -0.70 -16.22
N PRO A 99 -9.38 -0.07 -17.22
CA PRO A 99 -9.56 1.37 -17.27
C PRO A 99 -10.28 1.94 -16.03
N VAL A 100 -11.12 1.14 -15.38
CA VAL A 100 -11.93 1.55 -14.22
C VAL A 100 -11.09 1.72 -12.94
N PRO A 101 -10.30 0.74 -12.47
CA PRO A 101 -9.37 0.94 -11.34
C PRO A 101 -8.39 2.10 -11.53
N ALA A 102 -7.88 2.30 -12.76
CA ALA A 102 -6.95 3.37 -13.08
C ALA A 102 -7.61 4.77 -13.08
N LEU A 103 -8.86 4.88 -13.53
CA LEU A 103 -9.63 6.12 -13.40
C LEU A 103 -9.96 6.44 -11.94
N LEU A 104 -10.33 5.41 -11.17
CA LEU A 104 -10.68 5.55 -9.75
C LEU A 104 -9.46 5.88 -8.87
N SER A 105 -8.27 5.36 -9.19
CA SER A 105 -7.05 5.70 -8.45
C SER A 105 -6.62 7.16 -8.66
N ARG A 106 -7.05 7.79 -9.76
CA ARG A 106 -6.83 9.22 -10.05
C ARG A 106 -7.85 10.13 -9.38
N ALA A 107 -8.94 9.57 -8.86
CA ALA A 107 -9.98 10.34 -8.20
C ALA A 107 -9.54 10.76 -6.79
N ALA A 108 -9.35 12.06 -6.59
CA ALA A 108 -9.04 12.64 -5.28
C ALA A 108 -10.28 12.79 -4.37
N TRP A 109 -11.49 12.77 -4.95
CA TRP A 109 -12.74 13.03 -4.22
C TRP A 109 -13.05 12.09 -3.05
N PRO A 110 -12.66 10.80 -3.04
CA PRO A 110 -12.88 9.94 -1.87
C PRO A 110 -12.10 10.41 -0.64
N ARG A 111 -11.00 11.17 -0.82
CA ARG A 111 -10.20 11.74 0.28
C ARG A 111 -10.94 12.87 1.00
N LEU A 112 -11.92 13.51 0.35
CA LEU A 112 -12.75 14.57 0.96
C LEU A 112 -13.70 14.01 2.04
N ALA A 113 -14.12 12.76 1.88
CA ALA A 113 -15.02 12.04 2.77
C ALA A 113 -14.52 10.60 2.99
N PRO A 114 -13.41 10.40 3.73
CA PRO A 114 -12.71 9.12 3.77
C PRO A 114 -13.58 7.97 4.27
N ALA A 115 -14.42 8.19 5.29
CA ALA A 115 -15.35 7.18 5.77
C ALA A 115 -16.34 6.71 4.68
N ALA A 116 -16.90 7.64 3.91
CA ALA A 116 -17.84 7.33 2.84
C ALA A 116 -17.14 6.63 1.66
N GLY A 117 -15.90 6.99 1.37
CA GLY A 117 -15.10 6.29 0.37
C GLY A 117 -14.73 4.85 0.78
N ILE A 118 -14.47 4.57 2.07
CA ILE A 118 -14.28 3.20 2.54
C ILE A 118 -15.55 2.38 2.35
N VAL A 119 -16.72 2.94 2.68
CA VAL A 119 -18.02 2.28 2.45
C VAL A 119 -18.20 1.95 0.97
N LEU A 120 -17.90 2.91 0.08
CA LEU A 120 -17.96 2.67 -1.36
C LEU A 120 -17.09 1.50 -1.81
N TRP A 121 -15.84 1.45 -1.36
CA TRP A 121 -14.96 0.33 -1.69
C TRP A 121 -15.47 -1.00 -1.15
N GLN A 122 -15.98 -1.02 0.09
CA GLN A 122 -16.58 -2.23 0.67
C GLN A 122 -17.82 -2.67 -0.12
N SER A 123 -18.66 -1.73 -0.56
CA SER A 123 -19.82 -2.00 -1.41
C SER A 123 -19.41 -2.55 -2.77
N LEU A 124 -18.36 -2.03 -3.40
CA LEU A 124 -17.81 -2.59 -4.64
C LEU A 124 -17.28 -4.01 -4.45
N ALA A 125 -16.52 -4.25 -3.39
CA ALA A 125 -15.99 -5.58 -3.08
C ALA A 125 -17.12 -6.58 -2.83
N LEU A 126 -18.12 -6.20 -2.04
CA LEU A 126 -19.29 -7.03 -1.76
C LEU A 126 -20.11 -7.29 -3.03
N ALA A 127 -20.33 -6.28 -3.87
CA ALA A 127 -21.02 -6.44 -5.15
C ALA A 127 -20.29 -7.42 -6.08
N ALA A 128 -18.95 -7.35 -6.15
CA ALA A 128 -18.16 -8.30 -6.92
C ALA A 128 -18.32 -9.74 -6.41
N VAL A 129 -18.27 -9.94 -5.09
CA VAL A 129 -18.48 -11.25 -4.46
C VAL A 129 -19.89 -11.78 -4.75
N LEU A 130 -20.92 -10.94 -4.62
CA LEU A 130 -22.30 -11.30 -4.92
C LEU A 130 -22.48 -11.65 -6.39
N ALA A 131 -21.88 -10.89 -7.31
CA ALA A 131 -21.96 -11.14 -8.74
C ALA A 131 -21.32 -12.49 -9.13
N ILE A 132 -20.14 -12.80 -8.59
CA ILE A 132 -19.46 -14.09 -8.83
C ILE A 132 -20.31 -15.25 -8.30
N SER A 133 -20.89 -15.08 -7.10
CA SER A 133 -21.75 -16.09 -6.48
C SER A 133 -23.04 -16.32 -7.25
N GLY A 134 -23.70 -15.24 -7.66
CA GLY A 134 -24.91 -15.30 -8.49
C GLY A 134 -24.65 -15.95 -9.84
N ALA A 135 -23.53 -15.63 -10.49
CA ALA A 135 -23.14 -16.25 -11.75
C ALA A 135 -22.89 -17.76 -11.58
N ALA A 136 -22.17 -18.17 -10.53
CA ALA A 136 -21.94 -19.58 -10.23
C ALA A 136 -23.26 -20.31 -9.94
N LEU A 137 -24.13 -19.75 -9.09
CA LEU A 137 -25.41 -20.35 -8.74
C LEU A 137 -26.35 -20.47 -9.96
N SER A 138 -26.41 -19.44 -10.79
CA SER A 138 -27.17 -19.47 -12.06
C SER A 138 -26.67 -20.56 -13.00
N THR A 139 -25.35 -20.70 -13.09
CA THR A 139 -24.70 -21.74 -13.89
C THR A 139 -25.04 -23.14 -13.37
N ALA A 140 -24.99 -23.36 -12.05
CA ALA A 140 -25.39 -24.62 -11.41
C ALA A 140 -26.86 -24.96 -11.69
N LEU A 141 -27.76 -24.00 -11.49
CA LEU A 141 -29.19 -24.20 -11.72
C LEU A 141 -29.45 -24.64 -13.15
N TRP A 142 -28.88 -23.93 -14.13
CA TRP A 142 -29.01 -24.28 -15.54
C TRP A 142 -28.54 -25.71 -15.86
N LEU A 143 -27.40 -26.13 -15.30
CA LEU A 143 -26.86 -27.49 -15.47
C LEU A 143 -27.79 -28.59 -14.93
N VAL A 144 -28.65 -28.28 -13.97
CA VAL A 144 -29.58 -29.24 -13.35
C VAL A 144 -30.96 -29.23 -14.01
N THR A 145 -31.38 -28.09 -14.56
CA THR A 145 -32.75 -27.90 -15.03
C THR A 145 -32.95 -27.99 -16.54
N ASP A 146 -31.88 -27.95 -17.35
CA ASP A 146 -31.98 -28.12 -18.81
C ASP A 146 -32.12 -29.62 -19.16
N ASP A 147 -33.21 -29.98 -19.85
CA ASP A 147 -33.55 -31.38 -20.17
C ASP A 147 -32.84 -31.92 -21.41
N GLU A 148 -32.43 -31.05 -22.35
CA GLU A 148 -31.65 -31.43 -23.54
C GLU A 148 -30.40 -30.55 -23.74
N PRO A 149 -29.42 -30.62 -22.83
CA PRO A 149 -28.23 -29.79 -22.93
C PRO A 149 -27.28 -30.29 -24.03
N THR A 150 -26.93 -29.42 -24.97
CA THR A 150 -25.87 -29.69 -25.95
C THR A 150 -24.49 -29.69 -25.28
N TRP A 151 -23.58 -30.55 -25.74
CA TRP A 151 -22.25 -30.75 -25.12
C TRP A 151 -21.43 -29.47 -24.94
N TRP A 152 -21.51 -28.53 -25.90
CA TRP A 152 -20.77 -27.26 -25.82
C TRP A 152 -21.34 -26.32 -24.74
N ARG A 153 -22.66 -26.35 -24.51
CA ARG A 153 -23.30 -25.57 -23.43
C ARG A 153 -22.92 -26.13 -22.07
N ILE A 154 -22.89 -27.45 -21.92
CA ILE A 154 -22.38 -28.11 -20.72
C ILE A 154 -20.93 -27.68 -20.48
N ALA A 155 -20.08 -27.77 -21.49
CA ALA A 155 -18.67 -27.38 -21.38
C ALA A 155 -18.52 -25.90 -20.98
N LEU A 156 -19.29 -24.99 -21.58
CA LEU A 156 -19.29 -23.57 -21.26
C LEU A 156 -19.66 -23.32 -19.79
N HIS A 157 -20.79 -23.86 -19.34
CA HIS A 157 -21.29 -23.64 -17.97
C HIS A 157 -20.38 -24.33 -16.94
N ALA A 158 -19.91 -25.55 -17.20
CA ALA A 158 -18.92 -26.21 -16.34
C ALA A 158 -17.62 -25.40 -16.23
N THR A 159 -17.18 -24.77 -17.32
CA THR A 159 -16.01 -23.88 -17.33
C THR A 159 -16.27 -22.62 -16.49
N LEU A 160 -17.42 -21.95 -16.66
CA LEU A 160 -17.80 -20.78 -15.86
C LEU A 160 -17.91 -21.10 -14.36
N MET A 161 -18.50 -22.25 -14.03
CA MET A 161 -18.56 -22.76 -12.66
C MET A 161 -17.16 -23.00 -12.10
N GLY A 162 -16.30 -23.69 -12.85
CA GLY A 162 -14.92 -23.95 -12.47
C GLY A 162 -14.13 -22.67 -12.20
N ILE A 163 -14.32 -21.63 -13.02
CA ILE A 163 -13.75 -20.29 -12.79
C ILE A 163 -14.28 -19.70 -11.49
N GLY A 164 -15.60 -19.75 -11.24
CA GLY A 164 -16.21 -19.25 -10.00
C GLY A 164 -15.67 -19.93 -8.75
N VAL A 165 -15.56 -21.25 -8.77
CA VAL A 165 -14.98 -22.06 -7.68
C VAL A 165 -13.51 -21.70 -7.47
N LEU A 166 -12.72 -21.56 -8.53
CA LEU A 166 -11.32 -21.16 -8.44
C LEU A 166 -11.16 -19.78 -7.80
N VAL A 167 -11.99 -18.81 -8.20
CA VAL A 167 -11.97 -17.45 -7.64
C VAL A 167 -12.29 -17.48 -6.15
N TRP A 168 -13.30 -18.23 -5.73
CA TRP A 168 -13.64 -18.42 -4.32
C TRP A 168 -12.53 -19.13 -3.53
N ALA A 169 -11.95 -20.20 -4.08
CA ALA A 169 -10.84 -20.91 -3.47
C ALA A 169 -9.62 -19.98 -3.29
N ARG A 170 -9.30 -19.16 -4.30
CA ARG A 170 -8.23 -18.14 -4.21
C ARG A 170 -8.53 -17.08 -3.16
N PHE A 171 -9.78 -16.60 -3.09
CA PHE A 171 -10.20 -15.61 -2.10
C PHE A 171 -10.04 -16.15 -0.67
N TRP A 172 -10.58 -17.34 -0.39
CA TRP A 172 -10.46 -17.96 0.93
C TRP A 172 -9.02 -18.32 1.29
N TRP A 173 -8.23 -18.79 0.33
CA TRP A 173 -6.81 -19.03 0.53
C TRP A 173 -6.06 -17.74 0.88
N ALA A 174 -6.32 -16.64 0.16
CA ALA A 174 -5.76 -15.34 0.46
C ALA A 174 -6.19 -14.84 1.85
N ALA A 175 -7.47 -14.99 2.21
CA ALA A 175 -8.00 -14.65 3.52
C ALA A 175 -7.29 -15.40 4.64
N TRP A 176 -7.13 -16.71 4.47
CA TRP A 176 -6.44 -17.57 5.43
C TRP A 176 -4.95 -17.24 5.55
N GLN A 177 -4.27 -16.99 4.43
CA GLN A 177 -2.87 -16.56 4.43
C GLN A 177 -2.69 -15.26 5.19
N VAL A 178 -3.49 -14.24 4.88
CA VAL A 178 -3.46 -12.94 5.57
C VAL A 178 -3.71 -13.15 7.06
N TRP A 179 -4.78 -13.85 7.43
CA TRP A 179 -5.11 -14.14 8.83
C TRP A 179 -3.98 -14.86 9.57
N ARG A 180 -3.36 -15.89 8.97
CA ARG A 180 -2.23 -16.61 9.60
C ARG A 180 -1.00 -15.73 9.75
N GLU A 181 -0.62 -15.02 8.68
CA GLU A 181 0.54 -14.14 8.65
C GLU A 181 0.40 -13.01 9.68
N THR A 182 -0.76 -12.34 9.73
CA THR A 182 -1.01 -11.22 10.64
C THR A 182 -1.15 -11.70 12.08
N SER A 183 -1.90 -12.78 12.35
CA SER A 183 -2.12 -13.27 13.71
C SER A 183 -0.82 -13.71 14.39
N THR A 184 0.03 -14.44 13.67
CA THR A 184 1.30 -14.93 14.22
C THR A 184 2.30 -13.80 14.45
N ARG A 185 2.40 -12.86 13.50
CA ARG A 185 3.30 -11.69 13.63
C ARG A 185 2.87 -10.77 14.78
N ARG A 186 1.57 -10.46 14.88
CA ARG A 186 1.02 -9.62 15.96
C ARG A 186 1.17 -10.29 17.33
N ALA A 187 1.14 -11.62 17.42
CA ALA A 187 1.37 -12.35 18.66
C ALA A 187 2.81 -12.17 19.17
N ARG A 188 3.80 -12.44 18.32
CA ARG A 188 5.23 -12.31 18.65
C ARG A 188 5.64 -10.87 18.94
N HIS A 189 5.19 -9.93 18.10
CA HIS A 189 5.55 -8.52 18.26
C HIS A 189 5.03 -7.93 19.58
N ARG A 190 3.83 -8.35 20.00
CA ARG A 190 3.28 -7.95 21.30
C ARG A 190 4.08 -8.52 22.47
N GLU A 191 4.45 -9.79 22.40
CA GLU A 191 5.28 -10.41 23.43
C GLU A 191 6.59 -9.63 23.61
N LEU A 192 7.25 -9.27 22.51
CA LEU A 192 8.43 -8.41 22.56
C LEU A 192 8.14 -7.03 23.17
N VAL A 193 7.04 -6.38 22.80
CA VAL A 193 6.68 -5.06 23.35
C VAL A 193 6.26 -5.13 24.82
N ASP A 194 5.58 -6.19 25.25
CA ASP A 194 5.22 -6.39 26.66
C ASP A 194 6.47 -6.73 27.50
N LEU A 195 7.53 -7.29 26.90
CA LEU A 195 8.82 -7.55 27.55
C LEU A 195 9.76 -6.33 27.56
N LEU A 196 9.75 -5.50 26.51
CA LEU A 196 10.68 -4.38 26.33
C LEU A 196 10.11 -3.02 26.71
N GLY A 197 8.78 -2.90 26.78
CA GLY A 197 8.10 -1.62 26.99
C GLY A 197 7.68 -1.39 28.43
N GLU A 198 8.06 -0.24 28.97
CA GLU A 198 7.61 0.19 30.30
C GLU A 198 6.19 0.79 30.23
N PRO A 199 5.32 0.57 31.23
CA PRO A 199 3.99 1.18 31.26
C PRO A 199 4.08 2.71 31.36
N HIS A 200 3.32 3.44 30.55
CA HIS A 200 3.27 4.90 30.65
C HIS A 200 2.29 5.34 31.77
N GLY A 201 2.84 5.62 32.96
CA GLY A 201 2.09 6.20 34.08
C GLY A 201 0.82 5.41 34.44
N ALA A 202 -0.31 6.12 34.56
CA ALA A 202 -1.61 5.55 34.95
C ALA A 202 -2.38 4.84 33.81
N LEU A 203 -1.82 4.80 32.58
CA LEU A 203 -2.49 4.22 31.41
C LEU A 203 -1.83 2.88 31.03
N PRO A 204 -2.29 1.74 31.58
CA PRO A 204 -1.64 0.43 31.39
C PRO A 204 -1.65 -0.08 29.95
N ALA A 205 -2.45 0.51 29.07
CA ALA A 205 -2.51 0.19 27.63
C ALA A 205 -1.42 0.87 26.79
N VAL A 206 -0.70 1.86 27.35
CA VAL A 206 0.38 2.58 26.67
C VAL A 206 1.72 2.01 27.14
N ARG A 207 2.60 1.72 26.17
CA ARG A 207 3.95 1.17 26.40
C ARG A 207 4.98 2.14 25.84
N VAL A 208 5.95 2.52 26.65
CA VAL A 208 7.09 3.34 26.24
C VAL A 208 8.27 2.45 25.90
N LEU A 209 8.78 2.55 24.67
CA LEU A 209 10.02 1.89 24.26
C LEU A 209 11.20 2.84 24.40
N THR A 210 12.34 2.35 24.87
CA THR A 210 13.60 3.11 25.04
C THR A 210 14.32 3.35 23.69
N GLU A 211 13.56 3.77 22.69
CA GLU A 211 14.06 4.10 21.35
C GLU A 211 14.12 5.63 21.22
N GLN A 212 15.23 6.17 20.73
CA GLN A 212 15.41 7.62 20.59
C GLN A 212 14.78 8.18 19.32
N THR A 213 14.49 7.30 18.35
CA THR A 213 13.72 7.70 17.18
C THR A 213 12.27 7.98 17.59
N PRO A 214 11.71 9.17 17.28
CA PRO A 214 10.31 9.47 17.56
C PRO A 214 9.37 8.62 16.69
N VAL A 215 8.74 7.61 17.31
CA VAL A 215 7.70 6.78 16.71
C VAL A 215 6.54 6.56 17.67
N ALA A 216 5.34 6.51 17.11
CA ALA A 216 4.14 6.04 17.77
C ALA A 216 3.40 5.07 16.85
N TYR A 217 2.91 3.97 17.40
CA TYR A 217 2.11 3.01 16.62
C TYR A 217 1.24 2.13 17.55
N CYS A 218 0.17 1.59 16.99
CA CYS A 218 -0.72 0.69 17.70
C CYS A 218 -0.56 -0.78 17.27
N ILE A 219 -0.60 -1.69 18.25
CA ILE A 219 -0.74 -3.14 18.05
C ILE A 219 -2.18 -3.55 18.42
N PRO A 220 -3.07 -3.77 17.44
CA PRO A 220 -4.46 -4.12 17.70
C PRO A 220 -4.63 -5.57 18.20
N ARG A 221 -5.65 -5.78 19.06
CA ARG A 221 -6.18 -7.08 19.47
C ARG A 221 -7.62 -6.93 19.96
N LEU A 222 -8.44 -7.97 19.79
CA LEU A 222 -9.89 -7.96 20.08
C LEU A 222 -10.30 -7.38 21.45
N ARG A 223 -9.48 -7.54 22.50
CA ARG A 223 -9.76 -7.06 23.86
C ARG A 223 -8.61 -6.28 24.52
N ASP A 224 -7.39 -6.36 23.99
CA ASP A 224 -6.17 -5.86 24.64
C ASP A 224 -5.23 -5.17 23.62
N ALA A 225 -5.66 -4.07 23.02
CA ALA A 225 -4.76 -3.31 22.16
C ALA A 225 -3.62 -2.65 22.98
N ARG A 226 -2.47 -2.45 22.36
CA ARG A 226 -1.33 -1.73 22.93
C ARG A 226 -1.00 -0.55 22.06
N VAL A 227 -0.90 0.64 22.65
CA VAL A 227 -0.35 1.81 22.00
C VAL A 227 1.11 1.92 22.43
N VAL A 228 2.02 1.97 21.46
CA VAL A 228 3.45 1.99 21.68
C VAL A 228 3.98 3.36 21.29
N ILE A 229 4.75 3.97 22.18
CA ILE A 229 5.36 5.29 21.97
C ILE A 229 6.84 5.17 22.32
N SER A 230 7.74 5.72 21.51
CA SER A 230 9.17 5.79 21.83
C SER A 230 9.48 6.87 22.87
N SER A 231 10.55 6.73 23.64
CA SER A 231 11.05 7.80 24.53
C SER A 231 11.36 9.08 23.76
N GLY A 232 11.96 8.98 22.55
CA GLY A 232 12.20 10.15 21.70
C GLY A 232 10.93 10.89 21.30
N ALA A 233 9.81 10.18 21.09
CA ALA A 233 8.51 10.80 20.84
C ALA A 233 7.97 11.52 22.08
N VAL A 234 8.08 10.92 23.28
CA VAL A 234 7.65 11.56 24.53
C VAL A 234 8.46 12.84 24.81
N GLU A 235 9.76 12.83 24.53
CA GLU A 235 10.63 14.00 24.77
C GLU A 235 10.43 15.11 23.73
N SER A 236 10.10 14.76 22.48
CA SER A 236 9.92 15.72 21.39
C SER A 236 8.52 16.35 21.30
N LEU A 237 7.53 15.75 21.95
CA LEU A 237 6.12 16.18 21.90
C LEU A 237 5.72 16.91 23.17
N ASP A 238 5.09 18.09 23.03
CA ASP A 238 4.38 18.72 24.15
C ASP A 238 3.12 17.91 24.54
N ASP A 239 2.57 18.17 25.73
CA ASP A 239 1.45 17.39 26.28
C ASP A 239 0.22 17.34 25.35
N ASP A 240 -0.09 18.46 24.69
CA ASP A 240 -1.21 18.54 23.74
C ASP A 240 -0.93 17.71 22.47
N ALA A 241 0.30 17.77 21.95
CA ALA A 241 0.71 17.00 20.78
C ALA A 241 0.79 15.50 21.09
N LEU A 242 1.27 15.14 22.29
CA LEU A 242 1.25 13.76 22.78
C LEU A 242 -0.18 13.25 22.92
N GLN A 243 -1.10 14.07 23.45
CA GLN A 243 -2.52 13.72 23.52
C GLN A 243 -3.13 13.53 22.12
N ALA A 244 -2.72 14.35 21.13
CA ALA A 244 -3.18 14.21 19.76
C ALA A 244 -2.73 12.87 19.14
N VAL A 245 -1.48 12.48 19.36
CA VAL A 245 -0.95 11.15 18.96
C VAL A 245 -1.72 10.03 19.65
N LEU A 246 -1.96 10.13 20.95
CA LEU A 246 -2.69 9.11 21.70
C LEU A 246 -4.13 8.95 21.21
N GLU A 247 -4.85 10.02 20.91
CA GLU A 247 -6.21 9.93 20.35
C GLU A 247 -6.18 9.38 18.91
N HIS A 248 -5.18 9.76 18.10
CA HIS A 248 -4.97 9.18 16.77
C HIS A 248 -4.80 7.65 16.87
N GLU A 249 -3.88 7.16 17.69
CA GLU A 249 -3.61 5.73 17.88
C GLU A 249 -4.79 4.97 18.48
N ARG A 250 -5.49 5.57 19.45
CA ARG A 250 -6.71 4.98 20.02
C ARG A 250 -7.84 4.87 19.00
N SER A 251 -7.92 5.81 18.05
CA SER A 251 -8.95 5.77 17.01
C SER A 251 -8.79 4.55 16.10
N HIS A 252 -7.56 4.12 15.82
CA HIS A 252 -7.26 2.90 15.06
C HIS A 252 -7.81 1.66 15.76
N VAL A 253 -7.69 1.60 17.09
CA VAL A 253 -8.24 0.51 17.92
C VAL A 253 -9.77 0.56 17.96
N ARG A 254 -10.34 1.73 18.28
CA ARG A 254 -11.79 1.90 18.49
C ARG A 254 -12.57 1.56 17.22
N THR A 255 -12.07 2.01 16.08
CA THR A 255 -12.73 1.84 14.77
C THR A 255 -12.25 0.58 14.05
N ARG A 256 -11.27 -0.14 14.62
CA ARG A 256 -10.66 -1.35 14.05
C ARG A 256 -10.23 -1.16 12.60
N HIS A 257 -9.49 -0.08 12.35
CA HIS A 257 -8.99 0.24 11.00
C HIS A 257 -8.09 -0.87 10.44
N ASP A 258 -7.49 -1.67 11.33
CA ASP A 258 -6.74 -2.87 10.97
C ASP A 258 -7.58 -3.91 10.23
N LEU A 259 -8.84 -4.16 10.65
CA LEU A 259 -9.74 -5.08 9.94
C LEU A 259 -10.09 -4.59 8.55
N VAL A 260 -10.27 -3.27 8.39
CA VAL A 260 -10.52 -2.66 7.09
C VAL A 260 -9.33 -2.90 6.16
N LEU A 261 -8.12 -2.58 6.61
CA LEU A 261 -6.90 -2.77 5.81
C LEU A 261 -6.59 -4.24 5.55
N GLU A 262 -6.85 -5.14 6.49
CA GLU A 262 -6.74 -6.58 6.29
C GLU A 262 -7.70 -7.05 5.19
N ALA A 263 -8.96 -6.59 5.17
CA ALA A 263 -9.91 -6.93 4.11
C ALA A 263 -9.44 -6.47 2.72
N PHE A 264 -8.89 -5.25 2.61
CA PHE A 264 -8.25 -4.80 1.36
C PHE A 264 -7.04 -5.65 1.00
N GLY A 265 -6.22 -6.05 1.98
CA GLY A 265 -5.09 -6.95 1.78
C GLY A 265 -5.50 -8.32 1.25
N VAL A 266 -6.59 -8.90 1.78
CA VAL A 266 -7.19 -10.14 1.28
C VAL A 266 -7.61 -9.99 -0.18
N LEU A 267 -8.38 -8.95 -0.48
CA LEU A 267 -8.87 -8.69 -1.83
C LEU A 267 -7.71 -8.52 -2.81
N HIS A 268 -6.74 -7.67 -2.47
CA HIS A 268 -5.54 -7.43 -3.28
C HIS A 268 -4.74 -8.73 -3.53
N ARG A 269 -4.61 -9.61 -2.52
CA ARG A 269 -3.90 -10.89 -2.66
C ARG A 269 -4.71 -11.93 -3.43
N ALA A 270 -6.04 -11.85 -3.41
CA ALA A 270 -6.93 -12.71 -4.18
C ALA A 270 -6.86 -12.42 -5.70
N PHE A 271 -6.61 -11.17 -6.09
CA PHE A 271 -6.41 -10.81 -7.50
C PHE A 271 -5.16 -11.48 -8.09
N PRO A 272 -5.23 -12.04 -9.31
CA PRO A 272 -4.08 -12.61 -9.99
C PRO A 272 -3.04 -11.51 -10.29
N ARG A 273 -1.75 -11.86 -10.21
CA ARG A 273 -0.62 -10.92 -10.37
C ARG A 273 -0.72 -9.96 -11.57
N PRO A 274 -1.13 -10.37 -12.79
CA PRO A 274 -1.22 -9.44 -13.92
C PRO A 274 -2.34 -8.39 -13.81
N LEU A 275 -3.33 -8.62 -12.94
CA LEU A 275 -4.47 -7.70 -12.72
C LEU A 275 -4.38 -6.97 -11.39
N ARG A 276 -3.28 -7.16 -10.65
CA ARG A 276 -3.13 -6.69 -9.28
C ARG A 276 -2.49 -5.31 -9.26
N THR A 277 -3.15 -4.38 -8.59
CA THR A 277 -2.69 -3.00 -8.42
C THR A 277 -2.68 -2.63 -6.94
N ASP A 278 -1.65 -1.90 -6.49
CA ASP A 278 -1.51 -1.44 -5.10
C ASP A 278 -2.35 -0.19 -4.78
N ALA A 279 -2.81 0.52 -5.81
CA ALA A 279 -3.46 1.82 -5.67
C ALA A 279 -4.68 1.82 -4.73
N PRO A 280 -5.63 0.86 -4.79
CA PRO A 280 -6.76 0.84 -3.86
C PRO A 280 -6.34 0.62 -2.40
N LEU A 281 -5.33 -0.23 -2.18
CA LEU A 281 -4.79 -0.49 -0.84
C LEU A 281 -4.05 0.73 -0.29
N ARG A 282 -3.22 1.38 -1.09
CA ARG A 282 -2.55 2.64 -0.70
C ARG A 282 -3.55 3.76 -0.42
N GLN A 283 -4.57 3.89 -1.26
CA GLN A 283 -5.62 4.89 -1.06
C GLN A 283 -6.42 4.64 0.23
N SER A 284 -6.74 3.38 0.56
CA SER A 284 -7.44 3.06 1.81
C SER A 284 -6.57 3.29 3.04
N GLN A 285 -5.25 3.03 2.98
CA GLN A 285 -4.29 3.39 4.03
C GLN A 285 -4.33 4.89 4.32
N VAL A 286 -4.21 5.72 3.28
CA VAL A 286 -4.32 7.19 3.43
C VAL A 286 -5.67 7.58 4.04
N MET A 287 -6.78 7.01 3.56
CA MET A 287 -8.12 7.35 4.07
C MET A 287 -8.31 6.97 5.55
N VAL A 288 -7.71 5.85 5.99
CA VAL A 288 -7.66 5.43 7.40
C VAL A 288 -6.87 6.44 8.25
N GLU A 289 -5.70 6.87 7.79
CA GLU A 289 -4.91 7.92 8.46
C GLU A 289 -5.70 9.23 8.58
N LEU A 290 -6.37 9.64 7.49
CA LEU A 290 -7.22 10.83 7.45
C LEU A 290 -8.43 10.74 8.40
N MET A 291 -8.96 9.54 8.64
CA MET A 291 -10.04 9.31 9.63
C MET A 291 -9.52 9.37 11.05
N ALA A 292 -8.34 8.83 11.30
CA ALA A 292 -7.69 8.88 12.60
C ALA A 292 -7.33 10.34 12.99
N ASP A 293 -6.84 11.12 12.02
CA ASP A 293 -6.62 12.57 12.18
C ASP A 293 -7.92 13.32 12.46
N ASP A 294 -9.00 13.00 11.74
CA ASP A 294 -10.32 13.59 11.99
C ASP A 294 -10.84 13.28 13.41
N ALA A 295 -10.45 12.15 14.00
CA ALA A 295 -10.78 11.80 15.38
C ALA A 295 -9.92 12.57 16.39
N ALA A 296 -8.60 12.60 16.20
CA ALA A 296 -7.66 13.36 17.04
C ALA A 296 -8.00 14.85 17.05
N ARG A 297 -8.22 15.45 15.88
CA ARG A 297 -8.60 16.86 15.73
C ARG A 297 -9.84 17.25 16.53
N LYS A 298 -10.85 16.37 16.63
CA LYS A 298 -12.07 16.66 17.39
C LYS A 298 -11.81 16.83 18.89
N VAL A 299 -10.73 16.24 19.40
CA VAL A 299 -10.37 16.27 20.81
C VAL A 299 -9.34 17.37 21.10
N THR A 300 -8.28 17.46 20.28
CA THR A 300 -7.13 18.35 20.56
C THR A 300 -7.04 19.58 19.66
N GLY A 301 -7.83 19.65 18.58
CA GLY A 301 -7.72 20.70 17.56
C GLY A 301 -6.57 20.48 16.57
N ASP A 302 -6.44 21.40 15.61
CA ASP A 302 -5.47 21.31 14.49
C ASP A 302 -4.01 21.53 14.90
N PRO A 303 -3.65 22.57 15.70
CA PRO A 303 -2.24 22.89 15.94
C PRO A 303 -1.45 21.78 16.67
N PRO A 304 -1.98 21.12 17.73
CA PRO A 304 -1.28 20.01 18.38
C PRO A 304 -1.07 18.82 17.45
N LEU A 305 -2.06 18.49 16.63
CA LEU A 305 -1.96 17.40 15.66
C LEU A 305 -0.92 17.70 14.58
N ALA A 306 -0.86 18.93 14.08
CA ALA A 306 0.16 19.33 13.10
C ALA A 306 1.58 19.23 13.68
N ARG A 307 1.81 19.70 14.92
CA ARG A 307 3.10 19.54 15.60
C ARG A 307 3.48 18.07 15.77
N ALA A 308 2.52 17.24 16.17
CA ALA A 308 2.71 15.80 16.28
C ALA A 308 3.13 15.14 14.96
N ILE A 309 2.45 15.45 13.86
CA ILE A 309 2.79 14.90 12.54
C ILE A 309 4.22 15.30 12.13
N VAL A 310 4.61 16.56 12.35
CA VAL A 310 5.97 17.03 12.03
C VAL A 310 7.03 16.36 12.89
N ALA A 311 6.80 16.24 14.21
CA ALA A 311 7.74 15.61 15.13
C ALA A 311 7.96 14.12 14.80
N LEU A 312 6.89 13.39 14.47
CA LEU A 312 6.97 11.97 14.10
C LEU A 312 7.51 11.75 12.67
N ALA A 313 7.38 12.73 11.77
CA ALA A 313 7.92 12.65 10.41
C ALA A 313 9.46 12.67 10.37
N GLY A 314 10.13 13.08 11.45
CA GLY A 314 11.59 13.18 11.54
C GLY A 314 12.35 11.86 11.80
N GLY A 315 11.66 10.74 12.05
CA GLY A 315 12.31 9.45 12.31
C GLY A 315 12.74 8.69 11.03
N PRO A 316 13.69 7.72 11.12
CA PRO A 316 14.03 6.80 10.03
C PRO A 316 12.80 6.17 9.40
N THR A 317 12.54 6.57 8.16
CA THR A 317 11.51 5.99 7.30
C THR A 317 12.09 4.74 6.61
N PRO A 318 11.46 3.56 6.73
CA PRO A 318 11.96 2.35 6.08
C PRO A 318 11.98 2.47 4.55
N ALA A 319 12.89 1.74 3.90
CA ALA A 319 13.06 1.73 2.45
C ALA A 319 11.72 1.51 1.71
N GLY A 320 11.25 2.54 1.00
CA GLY A 320 9.85 2.74 0.57
C GLY A 320 9.30 4.14 0.91
N ALA A 321 10.07 4.90 1.70
CA ALA A 321 9.82 6.18 2.34
C ALA A 321 9.25 7.36 1.53
N LEU A 322 9.37 7.38 0.18
CA LEU A 322 8.82 8.49 -0.61
C LEU A 322 7.30 8.64 -0.43
N GLY A 323 6.60 7.53 -0.17
CA GLY A 323 5.18 7.53 0.16
C GLY A 323 4.85 8.04 1.57
N ALA A 324 5.66 7.69 2.56
CA ALA A 324 5.42 8.07 3.96
C ALA A 324 5.56 9.59 4.16
N SER A 325 6.55 10.22 3.52
CA SER A 325 6.70 11.67 3.52
C SER A 325 5.57 12.38 2.76
N SER A 326 5.10 11.80 1.64
CA SER A 326 3.98 12.39 0.90
C SER A 326 2.65 12.29 1.66
N ASP A 327 2.45 11.23 2.43
CA ASP A 327 1.25 11.05 3.24
C ASP A 327 1.22 12.02 4.43
N ALA A 328 2.36 12.24 5.08
CA ALA A 328 2.50 13.26 6.13
C ALA A 328 2.24 14.68 5.60
N LEU A 329 2.78 15.02 4.43
CA LEU A 329 2.52 16.31 3.77
C LEU A 329 1.05 16.48 3.42
N LEU A 330 0.40 15.45 2.87
CA LEU A 330 -1.02 15.46 2.56
C LEU A 330 -1.89 15.72 3.82
N ARG A 331 -1.53 15.10 4.95
CA ARG A 331 -2.22 15.29 6.23
C ARG A 331 -2.08 16.73 6.72
N LEU A 332 -0.87 17.30 6.67
CA LEU A 332 -0.61 18.69 7.04
C LEU A 332 -1.32 19.69 6.13
N GLU A 333 -1.31 19.46 4.82
CA GLU A 333 -2.01 20.30 3.84
C GLU A 333 -3.52 20.34 4.13
N ARG A 334 -4.12 19.19 4.47
CA ARG A 334 -5.53 19.11 4.83
C ARG A 334 -5.88 19.83 6.14
N LEU A 335 -4.95 19.90 7.10
CA LEU A 335 -5.14 20.68 8.33
C LEU A 335 -5.05 22.18 8.06
N ARG A 336 -4.15 22.59 7.16
CA ARG A 336 -3.94 23.99 6.80
C ARG A 336 -5.07 24.55 5.93
N ASP A 337 -5.50 23.79 4.92
CA ASP A 337 -6.55 24.19 3.99
C ASP A 337 -7.68 23.15 3.97
N PRO A 338 -8.56 23.17 4.98
CA PRO A 338 -9.64 22.20 5.07
C PRO A 338 -10.64 22.42 3.94
N ALA A 339 -10.85 21.39 3.12
CA ALA A 339 -11.80 21.43 2.02
C ALA A 339 -13.20 21.92 2.50
N PRO A 340 -13.89 22.74 1.69
CA PRO A 340 -15.15 23.36 2.09
C PRO A 340 -16.18 22.30 2.47
N THR A 341 -16.93 22.58 3.54
CA THR A 341 -17.91 21.64 4.12
C THR A 341 -18.92 21.13 3.10
N ARG A 342 -19.32 21.97 2.14
CA ARG A 342 -20.19 21.61 1.02
C ARG A 342 -19.57 20.55 0.10
N ALA A 343 -18.30 20.69 -0.26
CA ALA A 343 -17.61 19.71 -1.12
C ALA A 343 -17.44 18.37 -0.39
N ARG A 344 -17.12 18.39 0.91
CA ARG A 344 -17.05 17.18 1.74
C ARG A 344 -18.40 16.47 1.82
N ARG A 345 -19.49 17.21 2.07
CA ARG A 345 -20.85 16.64 2.11
C ARG A 345 -21.27 16.10 0.75
N ALA A 346 -21.00 16.82 -0.34
CA ALA A 346 -21.31 16.36 -1.70
C ALA A 346 -20.56 15.06 -2.03
N SER A 347 -19.27 14.98 -1.73
CA SER A 347 -18.47 13.76 -1.90
C SER A 347 -19.01 12.60 -1.04
N ALA A 348 -19.38 12.85 0.21
CA ALA A 348 -19.97 11.83 1.09
C ALA A 348 -21.31 11.30 0.54
N ILE A 349 -22.22 12.19 0.15
CA ILE A 349 -23.53 11.84 -0.42
C ILE A 349 -23.34 11.05 -1.72
N ALA A 350 -22.47 11.52 -2.62
CA ALA A 350 -22.18 10.83 -3.87
C ALA A 350 -21.60 9.43 -3.62
N SER A 351 -20.63 9.30 -2.71
CA SER A 351 -20.04 7.99 -2.32
C SER A 351 -21.12 7.03 -1.83
N ILE A 352 -21.97 7.48 -0.91
CA ILE A 352 -23.04 6.65 -0.32
C ILE A 352 -24.10 6.30 -1.36
N ALA A 353 -24.51 7.24 -2.19
CA ALA A 353 -25.47 7.01 -3.27
C ALA A 353 -24.95 5.98 -4.28
N ILE A 354 -23.69 6.11 -4.71
CA ILE A 354 -23.05 5.14 -5.60
C ILE A 354 -22.94 3.77 -4.93
N SER A 355 -22.58 3.73 -3.64
CA SER A 355 -22.52 2.49 -2.85
C SER A 355 -23.87 1.75 -2.86
N ALA A 356 -24.95 2.50 -2.62
CA ALA A 356 -26.31 1.97 -2.65
C ALA A 356 -26.68 1.48 -4.06
N VAL A 357 -26.39 2.24 -5.10
CA VAL A 357 -26.66 1.85 -6.50
C VAL A 357 -25.92 0.56 -6.87
N VAL A 358 -24.62 0.46 -6.56
CA VAL A 358 -23.77 -0.69 -6.90
C VAL A 358 -24.25 -1.98 -6.21
N LEU A 359 -24.83 -1.88 -5.01
CA LEU A 359 -25.38 -3.05 -4.31
C LEU A 359 -26.82 -3.35 -4.73
N VAL A 360 -27.70 -2.33 -4.77
CA VAL A 360 -29.14 -2.52 -4.95
C VAL A 360 -29.49 -2.81 -6.39
N VAL A 361 -28.94 -2.06 -7.36
CA VAL A 361 -29.37 -2.19 -8.76
C VAL A 361 -29.09 -3.59 -9.32
N PRO A 362 -27.85 -4.14 -9.23
CA PRO A 362 -27.62 -5.51 -9.71
C PRO A 362 -28.43 -6.55 -8.95
N THR A 363 -28.58 -6.40 -7.63
CA THR A 363 -29.34 -7.37 -6.82
C THR A 363 -30.82 -7.37 -7.22
N VAL A 364 -31.44 -6.21 -7.37
CA VAL A 364 -32.87 -6.10 -7.73
C VAL A 364 -33.10 -6.52 -9.18
N PHE A 365 -32.28 -6.04 -10.12
CA PHE A 365 -32.54 -6.28 -11.55
C PHE A 365 -32.05 -7.63 -12.06
N ILE A 366 -31.10 -8.28 -11.37
CA ILE A 366 -30.54 -9.57 -11.79
C ILE A 366 -30.98 -10.67 -10.82
N ALA A 367 -30.77 -10.50 -9.50
CA ALA A 367 -31.02 -11.58 -8.55
C ALA A 367 -32.51 -11.85 -8.33
N VAL A 368 -33.37 -10.82 -8.26
CA VAL A 368 -34.82 -11.03 -8.03
C VAL A 368 -35.49 -11.79 -9.18
N PRO A 369 -35.35 -11.40 -10.47
CA PRO A 369 -35.90 -12.17 -11.57
C PRO A 369 -35.33 -13.59 -11.63
N TRP A 370 -34.03 -13.73 -11.36
CA TRP A 370 -33.38 -15.04 -11.32
C TRP A 370 -33.97 -15.95 -10.22
N MET A 371 -34.20 -15.43 -9.01
CA MET A 371 -34.80 -16.20 -7.92
C MET A 371 -36.23 -16.61 -8.26
N TYR A 372 -37.02 -15.72 -8.85
CA TYR A 372 -38.38 -16.05 -9.28
C TYR A 372 -38.39 -17.20 -10.28
N HIS A 373 -37.56 -17.09 -11.32
CA HIS A 373 -37.40 -18.15 -12.32
C HIS A 373 -36.89 -19.46 -11.70
N ALA A 374 -35.93 -19.39 -10.78
CA ALA A 374 -35.40 -20.57 -10.09
C ALA A 374 -36.49 -21.31 -9.30
N VAL A 375 -37.34 -20.57 -8.58
CA VAL A 375 -38.45 -21.16 -7.81
C VAL A 375 -39.49 -21.79 -8.73
N GLU A 376 -39.89 -21.11 -9.81
CA GLU A 376 -40.84 -21.67 -10.79
C GLU A 376 -40.34 -22.98 -11.39
N VAL A 377 -39.09 -23.01 -11.85
CA VAL A 377 -38.50 -24.20 -12.48
C VAL A 377 -38.35 -25.36 -11.48
N LEU A 378 -37.99 -25.07 -10.24
CA LEU A 378 -37.85 -26.10 -9.19
C LEU A 378 -39.19 -26.66 -8.72
N LEU A 379 -40.27 -25.86 -8.75
CA LEU A 379 -41.62 -26.31 -8.39
C LEU A 379 -42.34 -27.03 -9.54
N ALA A 380 -41.92 -26.80 -10.78
CA ALA A 380 -42.50 -27.43 -11.97
C ALA A 380 -41.97 -28.86 -12.24
N ARG A 381 -40.90 -29.28 -11.54
CA ARG A 381 -40.38 -30.66 -11.52
C ARG A 381 -40.88 -31.40 -10.29
#